data_AF-A0A7X8TGF3-F1
#
_entry.id   AF-A0A7X8TGF3-F1
#
_cell.length_a   1.000
_cell.length_b   1.000
_cell.length_c   1.000
_cell.angle_alpha   90.00
_cell.angle_beta   90.00
_cell.angle_gamma   90.00
#
_symmetry.space_group_name_H-M   'P 1'
#
loop_
_entity.id
_entity.type
_entity.pdbx_description
1 polymer ?
#
loop_
_entity_poly.entity_id
_entity_poly.type
_entity_poly.pdbx_seq_one_letter_code
_entity_poly.pdbx_strand_id
1 'polypeptide(L)' 'VAKMAVILASDAACYITGTTVFVDGGMSDYPSFSHGG' A
#
# COMPACT_ATOMS: atom_id res chain seq x y z
N VAL A 1 7.61 -0.92 -2.47
CA VAL A 1 7.40 -2.04 -1.53
C VAL A 1 8.28 -1.97 -0.27
N ALA A 2 9.62 -2.09 -0.37
CA ALA A 2 10.50 -2.17 0.82
C ALA A 2 10.31 -1.04 1.86
N LYS A 3 10.12 0.21 1.43
CA LYS A 3 9.83 1.33 2.34
C LYS A 3 8.57 1.12 3.17
N MET A 4 7.49 0.62 2.57
CA MET A 4 6.26 0.35 3.31
C MET A 4 6.40 -0.85 4.25
N ALA A 5 7.24 -1.84 3.90
CA ALA A 5 7.57 -2.91 4.83
C ALA A 5 8.28 -2.37 6.09
N VAL A 6 9.19 -1.39 5.94
CA VAL A 6 9.84 -0.75 7.09
C VAL A 6 8.83 0.01 7.96
N ILE A 7 7.87 0.74 7.36
CA ILE A 7 6.83 1.44 8.12
C ILE A 7 5.96 0.45 8.90
N LEU A 8 5.49 -0.62 8.26
CA LEU A 8 4.63 -1.63 8.90
C LEU A 8 5.34 -2.38 10.04
N ALA A 9 6.68 -2.50 9.98
CA ALA A 9 7.47 -3.11 11.03
C ALA A 9 7.89 -2.13 12.15
N SER A 10 7.54 -0.84 12.04
CA SER A 10 7.94 0.20 12.99
C SER A 10 6.82 0.57 13.96
N ASP A 11 7.16 1.26 15.05
CA ASP A 11 6.20 1.77 16.03
C ASP A 11 5.17 2.74 15.43
N ALA A 12 5.47 3.36 14.28
CA ALA A 12 4.52 4.23 13.58
C ALA A 12 3.26 3.47 13.12
N ALA A 13 3.35 2.15 12.96
CA ALA A 13 2.24 1.29 12.58
C ALA A 13 1.58 0.57 13.77
N CYS A 14 1.83 1.00 15.01
CA CYS A 14 1.36 0.32 16.23
C CYS A 14 -0.16 0.08 16.31
N TYR A 15 -0.94 0.82 15.54
CA TYR A 15 -2.40 0.70 15.48
C TYR A 15 -2.93 0.20 14.13
N ILE A 16 -2.05 -0.27 13.25
CA ILE A 16 -2.39 -0.80 11.93
C ILE A 16 -2.30 -2.33 12.00
N THR A 17 -3.45 -3.00 11.99
CA THR A 17 -3.54 -4.47 12.05
C THR A 17 -4.72 -4.99 11.25
N GLY A 18 -4.65 -6.25 10.81
CA GLY A 18 -5.76 -6.94 10.14
C GLY A 18 -6.17 -6.34 8.79
N THR A 19 -5.26 -5.62 8.11
CA THR A 19 -5.55 -4.92 6.86
C THR A 19 -4.48 -5.19 5.79
N THR A 20 -4.83 -4.98 4.53
CA THR A 20 -3.93 -5.05 3.39
C THR A 20 -3.58 -3.63 2.94
N VAL A 21 -2.28 -3.31 2.89
CA VAL A 21 -1.80 -2.03 2.36
C VAL A 21 -1.39 -2.21 0.89
N PHE A 22 -2.17 -1.63 -0.02
CA PHE A 22 -1.88 -1.67 -1.45
C PHE A 22 -0.74 -0.71 -1.80
N VAL A 23 0.28 -1.24 -2.51
CA VAL A 23 1.43 -0.47 -3.03
C VAL A 23 1.59 -0.80 -4.51
N ASP A 24 0.59 -0.43 -5.30
CA ASP A 24 0.39 -0.89 -6.69
C ASP A 24 0.38 0.26 -7.73
N GLY A 25 0.65 1.50 -7.30
CA GLY A 25 0.66 2.66 -8.19
C GLY A 25 -0.72 3.22 -8.51
N GLY A 26 -1.77 2.88 -7.75
CA GLY A 26 -3.13 3.40 -7.94
C GLY A 26 -4.03 2.48 -8.77
N MET A 27 -3.57 1.25 -9.05
CA MET A 27 -4.31 0.28 -9.85
C MET A 27 -5.60 -0.18 -9.15
N SER A 28 -5.59 -0.30 -7.82
CA SER A 28 -6.78 -0.69 -7.05
C SER A 28 -7.86 0.39 -6.99
N ASP A 29 -7.49 1.68 -7.02
CA ASP A 29 -8.43 2.80 -6.95
C ASP A 29 -8.99 3.21 -8.33
N TYR A 30 -8.20 3.02 -9.38
CA TYR A 30 -8.55 3.36 -10.76
C TYR A 30 -8.12 2.26 -11.73
N PRO A 31 -8.76 1.07 -11.68
CA PRO A 31 -8.36 -0.08 -12.50
C PRO A 31 -8.43 0.20 -14.00
N SER A 32 -9.30 1.13 -14.45
CA SER A 32 -9.38 1.57 -15.85
C SER A 32 -8.13 2.31 -16.35
N PHE A 33 -7.28 2.82 -15.46
CA PHE A 33 -6.03 3.53 -15.79
C PHE A 33 -4.78 2.68 -15.61
N SER A 34 -4.95 1.40 -15.26
CA SER A 34 -3.88 0.42 -15.01
C SER A 34 -2.85 0.27 -16.15
N HIS A 35 -3.25 0.58 -17.39
CA HIS A 35 -2.42 0.48 -18.59
C HIS A 35 -2.07 1.86 -19.21
N GLY A 36 -2.29 2.97 -18.50
CA GLY A 36 -1.72 4.26 -18.86
C GLY A 36 -2.60 5.25 -19.63
N GLY A 37 -3.94 5.17 -19.52
CA GLY A 37 -4.86 6.22 -20.00
C GLY A 37 -5.06 6.29 -21.51
#